data_AF-A0AAD3QUY6-F1
#
_entry.id   AF-A0AAD3QUY6-F1
#
_cell.length_a   1.000
_cell.length_b   1.000
_cell.length_c   1.000
_cell.angle_alpha   90.00
_cell.angle_beta   90.00
_cell.angle_gamma   90.00
#
_symmetry.space_group_name_H-M   'P 1'
#
loop_
_entity.id
_entity.type
_entity.pdbx_description
1 polymer ?
#
loop_
_entity_poly.entity_id
_entity_poly.type
_entity_poly.pdbx_seq_one_letter_code
_entity_poly.pdbx_strand_id
1 'polypeptide(L)'
;MEEDDGHLENGIHAAKDSDRQQRLRLCVLNELLNTERDYVRTLLFLQSAFLHRIRQTAADQQCLSPEHVKILFSNIEDILELHKEVLSAVEASLQPEPQPQQALGHVFLQFRESFSVYGEYCSNHEKALRLLMELNKIPNIRTYLLHCMLLGGKKSTDIPLEGYLLTPIQRICKYPLLLKELLKRTPKKHADYPAVEEALQAMKAVCSNINETKRQMEKLEALEQLQSHIEGWEGTNLTDICTELLLHGNLLKISAGNIQERVFFLFDNLLVYCKRKSRVSGKKSTKRTKSINGPLYVFRGRINTEVMEVENVEDGT
;
A
#
# COMPACT_ATOMS: atom_id res chain seq x y z
N MET A 1 -45.10 -49.56 12.44
CA MET A 1 -44.50 -48.93 13.62
C MET A 1 -43.06 -48.50 13.32
N GLU A 2 -42.76 -48.03 12.10
CA GLU A 2 -41.38 -47.79 11.61
C GLU A 2 -41.19 -46.41 10.93
N GLU A 3 -42.13 -45.47 11.08
CA GLU A 3 -42.02 -44.13 10.44
C GLU A 3 -41.47 -43.02 11.36
N ASP A 4 -41.19 -43.32 12.65
CA ASP A 4 -40.77 -42.31 13.64
C ASP A 4 -39.24 -42.18 13.79
N ASP A 5 -38.47 -43.23 13.46
CA ASP A 5 -37.00 -43.23 13.65
C ASP A 5 -36.24 -42.36 12.62
N GLY A 6 -36.72 -42.29 11.37
CA GLY A 6 -36.05 -41.51 10.31
C GLY A 6 -36.16 -39.98 10.48
N HIS A 7 -37.16 -39.50 11.23
CA HIS A 7 -37.29 -38.09 11.57
C HIS A 7 -36.41 -37.70 12.75
N LEU A 8 -36.23 -38.62 13.71
CA LEU A 8 -35.37 -38.44 14.87
C LEU A 8 -33.88 -38.44 14.50
N GLU A 9 -33.45 -39.36 13.62
CA GLU A 9 -32.05 -39.40 13.14
C GLU A 9 -31.66 -38.16 12.32
N ASN A 10 -32.55 -37.66 11.45
CA ASN A 10 -32.34 -36.42 10.70
C ASN A 10 -32.27 -35.19 11.62
N GLY A 11 -33.08 -35.14 12.68
CA GLY A 11 -33.02 -34.09 13.71
C GLY A 11 -31.70 -34.10 14.49
N ILE A 12 -31.19 -35.29 14.83
CA ILE A 12 -29.92 -35.47 15.53
C ILE A 12 -28.73 -35.06 14.64
N HIS A 13 -28.76 -35.40 13.34
CA HIS A 13 -27.73 -34.97 12.39
C HIS A 13 -27.74 -33.45 12.17
N ALA A 14 -28.92 -32.84 11.99
CA ALA A 14 -29.04 -31.39 11.84
C ALA A 14 -28.59 -30.61 13.09
N ALA A 15 -28.89 -31.12 14.29
CA ALA A 15 -28.43 -30.53 15.55
C ALA A 15 -26.89 -30.63 15.71
N LYS A 16 -26.30 -31.79 15.39
CA LYS A 16 -24.83 -31.97 15.40
C LYS A 16 -24.11 -31.05 14.42
N ASP A 17 -24.69 -30.81 13.25
CA ASP A 17 -24.13 -29.88 12.25
C ASP A 17 -24.28 -28.41 12.68
N SER A 18 -25.38 -28.05 13.34
CA SER A 18 -25.57 -26.72 13.93
C SER A 18 -24.54 -26.44 15.03
N ASP A 19 -24.35 -27.36 15.96
CA ASP A 19 -23.34 -27.24 17.04
C ASP A 19 -21.92 -27.12 16.47
N ARG A 20 -21.61 -27.90 15.42
CA ARG A 20 -20.32 -27.81 14.75
C ARG A 20 -20.11 -26.44 14.12
N GLN A 21 -21.12 -25.88 13.44
CA GLN A 21 -21.02 -24.55 12.82
C GLN A 21 -20.85 -23.44 13.86
N GLN A 22 -21.55 -23.52 14.99
CA GLN A 22 -21.40 -22.57 16.08
C GLN A 22 -19.98 -22.59 16.67
N ARG A 23 -19.41 -23.79 16.92
CA ARG A 23 -18.02 -23.93 17.37
C ARG A 23 -17.02 -23.34 16.38
N LEU A 24 -17.20 -23.60 15.08
CA LEU A 24 -16.32 -23.05 14.06
C LEU A 24 -16.44 -21.53 13.94
N ARG A 25 -17.66 -20.97 14.02
CA ARG A 25 -17.88 -19.52 14.07
C ARG A 25 -17.14 -18.90 15.26
N LEU A 26 -17.25 -19.53 16.43
CA LEU A 26 -16.55 -19.10 17.63
C LEU A 26 -15.03 -19.12 17.47
N CYS A 27 -14.45 -20.12 16.81
CA CYS A 27 -13.01 -20.13 16.49
C CYS A 27 -12.62 -18.91 15.65
N VAL A 28 -13.41 -18.56 14.64
CA VAL A 28 -13.13 -17.40 13.76
C VAL A 28 -13.24 -16.08 14.53
N LEU A 29 -14.25 -15.92 15.38
CA LEU A 29 -14.40 -14.73 16.23
C LEU A 29 -13.21 -14.56 17.19
N ASN A 30 -12.78 -15.65 17.83
CA ASN A 30 -11.59 -15.66 18.68
C ASN A 30 -10.31 -15.34 17.88
N GLU A 31 -10.14 -15.93 16.70
CA GLU A 31 -9.00 -15.64 15.84
C GLU A 31 -8.95 -14.17 15.45
N LEU A 32 -10.09 -13.59 15.05
CA LEU A 32 -10.17 -12.18 14.68
C LEU A 32 -9.77 -11.28 15.85
N LEU A 33 -10.35 -11.50 17.03
CA LEU A 33 -10.04 -10.73 18.24
C LEU A 33 -8.57 -10.88 18.65
N ASN A 34 -8.06 -12.10 18.75
CA ASN A 34 -6.69 -12.35 19.21
C ASN A 34 -5.66 -11.80 18.24
N THR A 35 -5.86 -12.00 16.94
CA THR A 35 -4.96 -11.45 15.92
C THR A 35 -5.04 -9.92 15.82
N GLU A 36 -6.19 -9.31 16.14
CA GLU A 36 -6.30 -7.85 16.27
C GLU A 36 -5.49 -7.33 17.46
N ARG A 37 -5.61 -7.98 18.63
CA ARG A 37 -4.80 -7.67 19.81
C ARG A 37 -3.30 -7.80 19.54
N ASP A 38 -2.90 -8.87 18.85
CA ASP A 38 -1.50 -9.08 18.46
C ASP A 38 -1.00 -8.00 17.51
N TYR A 39 -1.85 -7.57 16.57
CA TYR A 39 -1.53 -6.51 15.62
C TYR A 39 -1.40 -5.14 16.31
N VAL A 40 -2.34 -4.76 17.17
CA VAL A 40 -2.24 -3.51 17.97
C VAL A 40 -1.01 -3.53 18.87
N ARG A 41 -0.70 -4.66 19.52
CA ARG A 41 0.55 -4.82 20.28
C ARG A 41 1.80 -4.62 19.43
N THR A 42 1.76 -5.07 18.18
CA THR A 42 2.86 -4.88 17.22
C THR A 42 3.04 -3.41 16.84
N LEU A 43 1.95 -2.69 16.58
CA LEU A 43 2.00 -1.25 16.29
C LEU A 43 2.47 -0.43 17.49
N LEU A 44 1.99 -0.76 18.70
CA LEU A 44 2.46 -0.15 19.95
C LEU A 44 3.96 -0.39 20.18
N PHE A 45 4.46 -1.58 19.86
CA PHE A 45 5.89 -1.87 19.89
C PHE A 45 6.66 -0.95 18.94
N LEU A 46 6.22 -0.79 17.69
CA LEU A 46 6.89 0.09 16.73
C LEU A 46 6.90 1.55 17.20
N GLN A 47 5.78 2.06 17.73
CA GLN A 47 5.70 3.40 18.29
C GLN A 47 6.64 3.59 19.50
N SER A 48 6.54 2.69 20.49
CA SER A 48 7.27 2.85 21.75
C SER A 48 8.78 2.59 21.61
N ALA A 49 9.17 1.52 20.92
CA ALA A 49 10.56 1.11 20.78
C ALA A 49 11.35 2.04 19.84
N PHE A 50 10.70 2.62 18.83
CA PHE A 50 11.35 3.47 17.84
C PHE A 50 10.92 4.93 17.97
N LEU A 51 9.67 5.28 17.65
CA LEU A 51 9.27 6.69 17.49
C LEU A 51 9.42 7.48 18.80
N HIS A 52 8.93 6.96 19.92
CA HIS A 52 9.09 7.61 21.22
C HIS A 52 10.55 7.71 21.63
N ARG A 53 11.33 6.65 21.41
CA ARG A 53 12.77 6.63 21.73
C ARG A 53 13.55 7.63 20.88
N ILE A 54 13.28 7.72 19.59
CA ILE A 54 13.92 8.66 18.68
C ILE A 54 13.59 10.10 19.11
N ARG A 55 12.32 10.39 19.44
CA ARG A 55 11.90 11.72 19.95
C ARG A 55 12.55 12.10 21.28
N GLN A 56 12.85 11.12 22.12
CA GLN A 56 13.51 11.32 23.42
C GLN A 56 15.04 11.33 23.33
N THR A 57 15.62 10.91 22.20
CA THR A 57 17.08 10.91 22.01
C THR A 57 17.54 12.35 21.80
N ALA A 58 18.57 12.77 22.52
CA ALA A 58 19.13 14.12 22.39
C ALA A 58 19.67 14.35 20.96
N ALA A 59 19.56 15.59 20.45
CA ALA A 59 19.88 15.92 19.06
C ALA A 59 21.34 15.62 18.67
N ASP A 60 22.26 15.69 19.62
CA ASP A 60 23.68 15.35 19.47
C ASP A 60 23.95 13.83 19.40
N GLN A 61 22.98 13.01 19.83
CA GLN A 61 23.03 11.55 19.80
C GLN A 61 22.14 10.95 18.71
N GLN A 62 21.38 11.78 18.00
CA GLN A 62 20.42 11.34 17.00
C GLN A 62 21.13 10.97 15.70
N CYS A 63 21.11 9.68 15.36
CA CYS A 63 21.73 9.16 14.13
C CYS A 63 20.78 9.13 12.92
N LEU A 64 19.47 9.37 13.13
CA LEU A 64 18.44 9.38 12.09
C LEU A 64 17.87 10.80 11.94
N SER A 65 17.91 11.35 10.73
CA SER A 65 17.27 12.64 10.45
C SER A 65 15.74 12.54 10.55
N PRO A 66 15.02 13.65 10.78
CA PRO A 66 13.56 13.67 10.77
C PRO A 66 12.97 13.10 9.47
N GLU A 67 13.62 13.37 8.33
CA GLU A 67 13.21 12.84 7.03
C GLU A 67 13.38 11.32 6.95
N HIS A 68 14.47 10.76 7.49
CA HIS A 68 14.64 9.30 7.55
C HIS A 68 13.52 8.65 8.37
N VAL A 69 13.16 9.24 9.51
CA VAL A 69 12.09 8.72 10.38
C VAL A 69 10.75 8.77 9.66
N LYS A 70 10.44 9.88 9.00
CA LYS A 70 9.21 10.05 8.22
C LYS A 70 9.10 8.99 7.11
N ILE A 71 10.16 8.77 6.34
CA ILE A 71 10.16 7.76 5.27
C ILE A 71 10.08 6.35 5.85
N LEU A 72 10.83 6.03 6.91
CA LEU A 72 10.85 4.67 7.48
C LEU A 72 9.52 4.24 8.09
N PHE A 73 8.85 5.14 8.81
CA PHE A 73 7.66 4.80 9.59
C PHE A 73 6.36 5.35 9.01
N SER A 74 6.40 6.27 8.05
CA SER A 74 5.22 6.85 7.40
C SER A 74 4.21 7.36 8.45
N ASN A 75 2.93 7.13 8.21
CA ASN A 75 1.80 7.42 9.09
C ASN A 75 1.42 6.22 9.98
N ILE A 76 2.38 5.45 10.48
CA ILE A 76 2.08 4.25 11.30
C ILE A 76 1.34 4.56 12.61
N GLU A 77 1.51 5.77 13.16
CA GLU A 77 0.77 6.20 14.34
C GLU A 77 -0.71 6.44 14.04
N ASP A 78 -1.05 6.93 12.85
CA ASP A 78 -2.45 7.10 12.44
C ASP A 78 -3.12 5.72 12.26
N ILE A 79 -2.39 4.74 11.71
CA ILE A 79 -2.83 3.35 11.68
C ILE A 79 -3.03 2.81 13.10
N LEU A 80 -2.11 3.10 14.03
CA LEU A 80 -2.25 2.65 15.41
C LEU A 80 -3.51 3.24 16.07
N GLU A 81 -3.79 4.53 15.93
CA GLU A 81 -4.99 5.14 16.51
C GLU A 81 -6.27 4.52 15.93
N LEU A 82 -6.34 4.33 14.61
CA LEU A 82 -7.44 3.58 13.98
C LEU A 82 -7.62 2.19 14.62
N HIS A 83 -6.53 1.44 14.77
CA HIS A 83 -6.63 0.06 15.26
C HIS A 83 -6.90 -0.04 16.76
N LYS A 84 -6.61 1.00 17.56
CA LYS A 84 -7.10 1.09 18.94
C LYS A 84 -8.62 1.19 18.98
N GLU A 85 -9.21 2.01 18.11
CA GLU A 85 -10.67 2.15 18.01
C GLU A 85 -11.33 0.87 17.48
N VAL A 86 -10.77 0.28 16.42
CA VAL A 86 -11.26 -1.00 15.87
C VAL A 86 -11.20 -2.09 16.93
N LEU A 87 -10.08 -2.23 17.64
CA LEU A 87 -9.95 -3.23 18.70
C LEU A 87 -10.97 -2.99 19.82
N SER A 88 -11.16 -1.74 20.24
CA SER A 88 -12.14 -1.40 21.27
C SER A 88 -13.57 -1.78 20.84
N ALA A 89 -13.95 -1.51 19.59
CA ALA A 89 -15.27 -1.89 19.06
C ALA A 89 -15.44 -3.41 18.92
N VAL A 90 -14.40 -4.13 18.48
CA VAL A 90 -14.38 -5.61 18.43
C VAL A 90 -14.52 -6.18 19.83
N GLU A 91 -13.76 -5.68 20.81
CA GLU A 91 -13.83 -6.13 22.20
C GLU A 91 -15.21 -5.88 22.79
N ALA A 92 -15.78 -4.69 22.61
CA ALA A 92 -17.13 -4.34 23.08
C ALA A 92 -18.21 -5.27 22.50
N SER A 93 -18.08 -5.64 21.22
CA SER A 93 -19.01 -6.56 20.53
C SER A 93 -18.90 -8.02 21.02
N LEU A 94 -17.78 -8.38 21.64
CA LEU A 94 -17.44 -9.75 22.06
C LEU A 94 -17.35 -9.93 23.59
N GLN A 95 -17.78 -8.95 24.39
CA GLN A 95 -17.80 -9.07 25.85
C GLN A 95 -18.90 -10.03 26.36
N PRO A 96 -18.71 -10.69 27.53
CA PRO A 96 -17.46 -10.79 28.29
C PRO A 96 -16.45 -11.75 27.64
N GLU A 97 -16.95 -12.73 26.88
CA GLU A 97 -16.17 -13.64 26.05
C GLU A 97 -16.90 -13.84 24.70
N PRO A 98 -16.16 -14.17 23.62
CA PRO A 98 -16.77 -14.42 22.33
C PRO A 98 -17.82 -15.53 22.41
N GLN A 99 -19.00 -15.30 21.82
CA GLN A 99 -20.10 -16.24 21.73
C GLN A 99 -20.63 -16.33 20.28
N PRO A 100 -21.08 -17.51 19.81
CA PRO A 100 -21.50 -17.70 18.43
C PRO A 100 -22.60 -16.74 17.95
N GLN A 101 -23.49 -16.29 18.84
CA GLN A 101 -24.62 -15.40 18.54
C GLN A 101 -24.25 -13.91 18.38
N GLN A 102 -23.05 -13.50 18.80
CA GLN A 102 -22.63 -12.10 18.72
C GLN A 102 -22.43 -11.67 17.26
N ALA A 103 -22.55 -10.37 17.03
CA ALA A 103 -22.45 -9.77 15.71
C ALA A 103 -21.17 -8.93 15.58
N LEU A 104 -20.47 -9.04 14.45
CA LEU A 104 -19.21 -8.33 14.23
C LEU A 104 -19.16 -7.60 12.88
N GLY A 105 -20.06 -7.91 11.93
CA GLY A 105 -20.03 -7.30 10.60
C GLY A 105 -20.12 -5.77 10.65
N HIS A 106 -20.97 -5.26 11.55
CA HIS A 106 -21.20 -3.81 11.73
C HIS A 106 -19.93 -3.03 12.09
N VAL A 107 -18.98 -3.62 12.83
CA VAL A 107 -17.72 -2.95 13.19
C VAL A 107 -16.92 -2.60 11.93
N PHE A 108 -16.77 -3.55 11.00
CA PHE A 108 -16.03 -3.31 9.76
C PHE A 108 -16.72 -2.31 8.84
N LEU A 109 -18.06 -2.27 8.85
CA LEU A 109 -18.82 -1.28 8.10
C LEU A 109 -18.62 0.13 8.68
N GLN A 110 -18.58 0.26 10.00
CA GLN A 110 -18.32 1.53 10.69
C GLN A 110 -16.95 2.11 10.32
N PHE A 111 -15.90 1.29 10.25
CA PHE A 111 -14.52 1.75 10.04
C PHE A 111 -14.05 1.71 8.57
N ARG A 112 -14.90 1.30 7.62
CA ARG A 112 -14.50 1.05 6.21
C ARG A 112 -13.79 2.23 5.55
N GLU A 113 -14.24 3.46 5.83
CA GLU A 113 -13.67 4.69 5.26
C GLU A 113 -12.35 5.06 5.96
N SER A 114 -12.27 4.83 7.28
CA SER A 114 -11.09 5.12 8.09
C SER A 114 -9.87 4.28 7.68
N PHE A 115 -10.07 3.09 7.08
CA PHE A 115 -8.96 2.30 6.51
C PHE A 115 -8.25 2.97 5.33
N SER A 116 -8.74 4.09 4.79
CA SER A 116 -8.05 4.88 3.77
C SER A 116 -6.64 5.34 4.18
N VAL A 117 -6.34 5.45 5.48
CA VAL A 117 -4.99 5.76 6.01
C VAL A 117 -3.91 4.78 5.52
N TYR A 118 -4.28 3.56 5.15
CA TYR A 118 -3.37 2.58 4.57
C TYR A 118 -2.86 2.97 3.18
N GLY A 119 -3.59 3.82 2.44
CA GLY A 119 -3.17 4.29 1.12
C GLY A 119 -1.81 4.98 1.15
N GLU A 120 -1.58 5.87 2.13
CA GLU A 120 -0.30 6.53 2.36
C GLU A 120 0.80 5.52 2.74
N TYR A 121 0.53 4.68 3.75
CA TYR A 121 1.50 3.70 4.25
C TYR A 121 1.96 2.74 3.16
N CYS A 122 1.02 2.15 2.42
CA CYS A 122 1.30 1.18 1.36
C CYS A 122 2.04 1.81 0.17
N SER A 123 1.74 3.06 -0.15
CA SER A 123 2.45 3.80 -1.22
C SER A 123 3.89 4.14 -0.82
N ASN A 124 4.14 4.42 0.46
CA ASN A 124 5.47 4.76 0.97
C ASN A 124 6.35 3.53 1.31
N HIS A 125 5.76 2.37 1.58
CA HIS A 125 6.49 1.20 2.12
C HIS A 125 7.71 0.76 1.29
N GLU A 126 7.63 0.83 -0.05
CA GLU A 126 8.77 0.46 -0.88
C GLU A 126 9.96 1.41 -0.69
N LYS A 127 9.70 2.70 -0.54
CA LYS A 127 10.73 3.71 -0.21
C LYS A 127 11.31 3.45 1.18
N ALA A 128 10.46 3.12 2.15
CA ALA A 128 10.88 2.76 3.50
C ALA A 128 11.85 1.58 3.52
N LEU A 129 11.54 0.49 2.80
CA LEU A 129 12.43 -0.68 2.71
C LEU A 129 13.75 -0.38 2.02
N ARG A 130 13.73 0.37 0.91
CA ARG A 130 14.97 0.79 0.23
C ARG A 130 15.83 1.65 1.15
N LEU A 131 15.23 2.60 1.86
CA LEU A 131 15.95 3.43 2.82
C LEU A 131 16.52 2.59 3.97
N LEU A 132 15.74 1.68 4.55
CA LEU A 132 16.20 0.80 5.63
C LEU A 132 17.41 -0.04 5.19
N MET A 133 17.40 -0.56 3.96
CA MET A 133 18.56 -1.28 3.40
C MET A 133 19.81 -0.39 3.34
N GLU A 134 19.69 0.87 2.91
CA GLU A 134 20.82 1.81 2.87
C GLU A 134 21.30 2.20 4.27
N LEU A 135 20.38 2.46 5.20
CA LEU A 135 20.69 2.81 6.59
C LEU A 135 21.38 1.66 7.33
N ASN A 136 21.02 0.41 7.02
CA ASN A 136 21.66 -0.78 7.59
C ASN A 136 23.11 -0.96 7.13
N LYS A 137 23.55 -0.31 6.03
CA LYS A 137 24.97 -0.28 5.64
C LYS A 137 25.81 0.62 6.53
N ILE A 138 25.19 1.52 7.29
CA ILE A 138 25.86 2.46 8.19
C ILE A 138 25.94 1.81 9.59
N PRO A 139 27.14 1.42 10.08
CA PRO A 139 27.26 0.60 11.29
C PRO A 139 26.61 1.20 12.54
N ASN A 140 26.74 2.51 12.75
CA ASN A 140 26.17 3.19 13.91
C ASN A 140 24.63 3.19 13.88
N ILE A 141 24.03 3.42 12.70
CA ILE A 141 22.56 3.42 12.55
C ILE A 141 22.02 1.99 12.69
N ARG A 142 22.66 1.01 12.05
CA ARG A 142 22.29 -0.40 12.21
C ARG A 142 22.31 -0.82 13.69
N THR A 143 23.36 -0.44 14.41
CA THR A 143 23.51 -0.75 15.85
C THR A 143 22.40 -0.08 16.66
N TYR A 144 22.08 1.19 16.36
CA TYR A 144 20.98 1.90 16.99
C TYR A 144 19.62 1.23 16.77
N LEU A 145 19.30 0.83 15.53
CA LEU A 145 18.04 0.15 15.21
C LEU A 145 17.93 -1.21 15.92
N LEU A 146 19.01 -2.00 15.94
CA LEU A 146 19.06 -3.28 16.67
C LEU A 146 18.91 -3.07 18.18
N HIS A 147 19.50 -1.99 18.72
CA HIS A 147 19.36 -1.65 20.13
C HIS A 147 17.92 -1.24 20.47
N CYS A 148 17.23 -0.53 19.57
CA CYS A 148 15.79 -0.23 19.71
C CYS A 148 14.96 -1.52 19.75
N MET A 149 15.22 -2.47 18.84
CA MET A 149 14.59 -3.80 18.85
C MET A 149 14.79 -4.51 20.20
N LEU A 150 16.03 -4.55 20.69
CA LEU A 150 16.40 -5.24 21.93
C LEU A 150 15.71 -4.64 23.15
N LEU A 151 15.73 -3.31 23.29
CA LEU A 151 15.09 -2.62 24.40
C LEU A 151 13.56 -2.70 24.37
N GLY A 152 12.96 -2.85 23.18
CA GLY A 152 11.54 -3.15 23.03
C GLY A 152 11.20 -4.64 23.28
N GLY A 153 12.14 -5.44 23.78
CA GLY A 153 11.94 -6.83 24.17
C GLY A 153 12.05 -7.86 23.04
N LYS A 154 12.59 -7.48 21.87
CA LYS A 154 12.80 -8.38 20.73
C LYS A 154 14.23 -8.87 20.67
N LYS A 155 14.42 -10.17 20.48
CA LYS A 155 15.75 -10.79 20.33
C LYS A 155 16.24 -10.65 18.89
N SER A 156 17.55 -10.77 18.66
CA SER A 156 18.15 -10.75 17.33
C SER A 156 17.75 -11.92 16.43
N THR A 157 17.22 -13.01 17.03
CA THR A 157 16.65 -14.17 16.34
C THR A 157 15.19 -13.98 15.93
N ASP A 158 14.54 -12.93 16.43
CA ASP A 158 13.15 -12.63 16.09
C ASP A 158 13.07 -12.01 14.69
N ILE A 159 11.84 -11.80 14.23
CA ILE A 159 11.55 -11.12 12.96
C ILE A 159 12.32 -9.79 12.90
N PRO A 160 13.03 -9.48 11.80
CA PRO A 160 13.77 -8.22 11.69
C PRO A 160 12.81 -7.04 11.49
N LEU A 161 13.30 -5.80 11.61
CA LEU A 161 12.46 -4.59 11.55
C LEU A 161 11.64 -4.51 10.27
N GLU A 162 12.21 -4.91 9.13
CA GLU A 162 11.55 -5.01 7.83
C GLU A 162 10.25 -5.83 7.91
N GLY A 163 10.27 -6.93 8.66
CA GLY A 163 9.11 -7.80 8.84
C GLY A 163 8.01 -7.14 9.66
N TYR A 164 8.36 -6.34 10.68
CA TYR A 164 7.39 -5.56 11.44
C TYR A 164 6.77 -4.43 10.60
N LEU A 165 7.57 -3.74 9.79
CA LEU A 165 7.08 -2.71 8.86
C LEU A 165 6.18 -3.29 7.75
N LEU A 166 6.25 -4.58 7.47
CA LEU A 166 5.37 -5.25 6.51
C LEU A 166 4.00 -5.63 7.13
N THR A 167 3.88 -5.67 8.45
CA THR A 167 2.66 -6.15 9.13
C THR A 167 1.40 -5.38 8.78
N PRO A 168 1.39 -4.04 8.54
CA PRO A 168 0.16 -3.35 8.15
C PRO A 168 -0.37 -3.81 6.79
N ILE A 169 0.52 -3.94 5.80
CA ILE A 169 0.16 -4.42 4.45
C ILE A 169 -0.43 -5.84 4.53
N GLN A 170 0.17 -6.69 5.37
CA GLN A 170 -0.35 -8.03 5.60
C GLN A 170 -1.71 -7.99 6.27
N ARG A 171 -1.87 -7.20 7.34
CA ARG A 171 -3.09 -7.17 8.16
C ARG A 171 -4.30 -6.72 7.36
N ILE A 172 -4.20 -5.63 6.59
CA ILE A 172 -5.33 -5.13 5.81
C ILE A 172 -5.84 -6.18 4.81
N CYS A 173 -4.93 -6.99 4.26
CA CYS A 173 -5.26 -8.09 3.35
C CYS A 173 -5.83 -9.34 4.05
N LYS A 174 -5.72 -9.45 5.38
CA LYS A 174 -6.31 -10.57 6.14
C LYS A 174 -7.80 -10.40 6.41
N TYR A 175 -8.31 -9.17 6.52
CA TYR A 175 -9.73 -8.95 6.86
C TYR A 175 -10.70 -9.60 5.86
N PRO A 176 -10.53 -9.49 4.53
CA PRO A 176 -11.39 -10.22 3.59
C PRO A 176 -11.35 -11.73 3.79
N LEU A 177 -10.22 -12.30 4.20
CA LEU A 177 -10.09 -13.75 4.44
C LEU A 177 -10.82 -14.17 5.72
N LEU A 178 -10.63 -13.42 6.80
CA LEU A 178 -11.29 -13.65 8.09
C LEU A 178 -12.81 -13.49 7.97
N LEU A 179 -13.28 -12.43 7.29
CA LEU A 179 -14.70 -12.19 7.06
C LEU A 179 -15.32 -13.23 6.13
N LYS A 180 -14.58 -13.72 5.13
CA LYS A 180 -15.05 -14.81 4.26
C LYS A 180 -15.23 -16.09 5.06
N GLU A 181 -14.29 -16.43 5.93
CA GLU A 181 -14.42 -17.60 6.79
C GLU A 181 -15.54 -17.40 7.82
N LEU A 182 -15.69 -16.19 8.39
CA LEU A 182 -16.80 -15.85 9.28
C LEU A 182 -18.15 -16.04 8.58
N LEU A 183 -18.32 -15.50 7.38
CA LEU A 183 -19.55 -15.63 6.58
C LEU A 183 -19.91 -17.10 6.33
N LYS A 184 -18.91 -17.93 6.02
CA LYS A 184 -19.10 -19.38 5.82
C LYS A 184 -19.64 -20.09 7.08
N ARG A 185 -19.34 -19.56 8.27
CA ARG A 185 -19.83 -20.07 9.57
C ARG A 185 -21.04 -19.31 10.09
N THR A 186 -21.61 -18.40 9.31
CA THR A 186 -22.79 -17.60 9.68
C THR A 186 -23.99 -18.13 8.91
N PRO A 187 -24.99 -18.76 9.57
CA PRO A 187 -26.21 -19.17 8.89
C PRO A 187 -26.98 -17.98 8.33
N LYS A 188 -27.69 -18.14 7.19
CA LYS A 188 -28.51 -17.07 6.59
C LYS A 188 -29.58 -16.48 7.53
N LYS A 189 -30.03 -17.26 8.51
CA LYS A 189 -31.01 -16.83 9.53
C LYS A 189 -30.38 -16.06 10.69
N HIS A 190 -29.05 -16.04 10.79
CA HIS A 190 -28.33 -15.35 11.85
C HIS A 190 -28.40 -13.84 11.64
N ALA A 191 -28.61 -13.06 12.70
CA ALA A 191 -28.78 -11.60 12.63
C ALA A 191 -27.58 -10.88 12.00
N ASP A 192 -26.37 -11.40 12.23
CA ASP A 192 -25.11 -10.85 11.68
C ASP A 192 -24.85 -11.21 10.20
N TYR A 193 -25.62 -12.15 9.59
CA TYR A 193 -25.37 -12.59 8.22
C TYR A 193 -25.28 -11.44 7.19
N PRO A 194 -26.29 -10.54 7.08
CA PRO A 194 -26.23 -9.45 6.11
C PRO A 194 -25.05 -8.51 6.36
N ALA A 195 -24.77 -8.18 7.63
CA ALA A 195 -23.68 -7.29 8.00
C ALA A 195 -22.31 -7.89 7.68
N VAL A 196 -22.10 -9.20 7.89
CA VAL A 196 -20.84 -9.88 7.56
C VAL A 196 -20.64 -9.99 6.05
N GLU A 197 -21.71 -10.24 5.29
CA GLU A 197 -21.65 -10.27 3.83
C GLU A 197 -21.27 -8.89 3.26
N GLU A 198 -21.91 -7.83 3.74
CA GLU A 198 -21.58 -6.46 3.33
C GLU A 198 -20.16 -6.07 3.77
N ALA A 199 -19.77 -6.39 5.00
CA ALA A 199 -18.43 -6.14 5.53
C ALA A 199 -17.34 -6.82 4.69
N LEU A 200 -17.59 -8.05 4.22
CA LEU A 200 -16.67 -8.75 3.33
C LEU A 200 -16.45 -8.00 2.03
N GLN A 201 -17.51 -7.46 1.41
CA GLN A 201 -17.37 -6.69 0.18
C GLN A 201 -16.70 -5.34 0.45
N ALA A 202 -17.05 -4.67 1.56
CA ALA A 202 -16.41 -3.43 1.98
C ALA A 202 -14.90 -3.59 2.15
N MET A 203 -14.45 -4.63 2.86
CA MET A 203 -13.01 -4.86 3.06
C MET A 203 -12.27 -5.28 1.79
N LYS A 204 -12.94 -5.97 0.85
CA LYS A 204 -12.36 -6.20 -0.49
C LYS A 204 -12.18 -4.88 -1.26
N ALA A 205 -13.19 -4.00 -1.21
CA ALA A 205 -13.13 -2.70 -1.84
C ALA A 205 -12.01 -1.84 -1.23
N VAL A 206 -11.86 -1.86 0.10
CA VAL A 206 -10.73 -1.20 0.80
C VAL A 206 -9.38 -1.68 0.25
N CYS A 207 -9.14 -2.99 0.17
CA CYS A 207 -7.89 -3.52 -0.40
C CYS A 207 -7.68 -3.08 -1.86
N SER A 208 -8.74 -3.09 -2.68
CA SER A 208 -8.67 -2.64 -4.07
C SER A 208 -8.31 -1.15 -4.15
N ASN A 209 -8.94 -0.30 -3.35
CA ASN A 209 -8.71 1.14 -3.34
C ASN A 209 -7.29 1.49 -2.91
N ILE A 210 -6.75 0.79 -1.90
CA ILE A 210 -5.35 0.97 -1.48
C ILE A 210 -4.39 0.58 -2.62
N ASN A 211 -4.66 -0.53 -3.31
CA ASN A 211 -3.83 -0.96 -4.45
C ASN A 211 -3.86 0.04 -5.60
N GLU A 212 -5.02 0.58 -5.95
CA GLU A 212 -5.14 1.60 -6.99
C GLU A 212 -4.52 2.94 -6.57
N THR A 213 -4.61 3.31 -5.29
CA THR A 213 -3.91 4.50 -4.75
C THR A 213 -2.39 4.34 -4.90
N LYS A 214 -1.84 3.18 -4.55
CA LYS A 214 -0.41 2.88 -4.76
C LYS A 214 -0.04 2.96 -6.23
N ARG A 215 -0.82 2.34 -7.11
CA ARG A 215 -0.59 2.37 -8.57
C ARG A 215 -0.57 3.80 -9.10
N GLN A 216 -1.50 4.64 -8.64
CA GLN A 216 -1.57 6.03 -9.07
C GLN A 216 -0.37 6.84 -8.57
N MET A 217 0.08 6.63 -7.33
CA MET A 217 1.29 7.26 -6.80
C MET A 217 2.54 6.85 -7.59
N GLU A 218 2.67 5.56 -7.96
CA GLU A 218 3.77 5.07 -8.80
C GLU A 218 3.78 5.74 -10.19
N LYS A 219 2.59 5.94 -10.80
CA LYS A 219 2.46 6.67 -12.07
C LYS A 219 2.93 8.11 -11.93
N LEU A 220 2.48 8.83 -10.90
CA LEU A 220 2.90 10.23 -10.65
C LEU A 220 4.41 10.35 -10.41
N GLU A 221 4.99 9.43 -9.63
CA GLU A 221 6.45 9.38 -9.44
C GLU A 221 7.19 9.11 -10.74
N ALA A 222 6.67 8.25 -11.61
CA ALA A 222 7.24 8.00 -12.92
C ALA A 222 7.17 9.25 -13.82
N LEU A 223 6.12 10.06 -13.72
CA LEU A 223 6.01 11.34 -14.43
C LEU A 223 7.05 12.35 -13.94
N GLU A 224 7.18 12.52 -12.62
CA GLU A 224 8.18 13.40 -12.03
C GLU A 224 9.60 12.98 -12.42
N GLN A 225 9.90 11.68 -12.32
CA GLN A 225 11.18 11.12 -12.76
C GLN A 225 11.40 11.36 -14.26
N LEU A 226 10.42 11.12 -15.11
CA LEU A 226 10.53 11.38 -16.55
C LEU A 226 10.85 12.84 -16.82
N GLN A 227 10.13 13.78 -16.19
CA GLN A 227 10.36 15.21 -16.35
C GLN A 227 11.77 15.60 -15.92
N SER A 228 12.29 15.03 -14.83
CA SER A 228 13.66 15.30 -14.35
C SER A 228 14.74 14.89 -15.37
N HIS A 229 14.45 13.95 -16.28
CA HIS A 229 15.34 13.53 -17.36
C HIS A 229 15.22 14.39 -18.62
N ILE A 230 14.36 15.41 -18.64
CA ILE A 230 14.17 16.33 -19.76
C ILE A 230 14.81 17.67 -19.42
N GLU A 231 15.88 18.01 -20.12
CA GLU A 231 16.55 19.31 -20.00
C GLU A 231 15.77 20.41 -20.71
N GLY A 232 15.70 21.58 -20.08
CA GLY A 232 15.05 22.77 -20.65
C GLY A 232 13.53 22.67 -20.66
N TRP A 233 12.93 22.05 -19.64
CA TRP A 233 11.47 21.94 -19.51
C TRP A 233 10.80 23.33 -19.53
N GLU A 234 9.71 23.46 -20.29
CA GLU A 234 8.91 24.68 -20.37
C GLU A 234 7.42 24.39 -20.06
N GLY A 235 6.79 25.32 -19.34
CA GLY A 235 5.38 25.24 -18.91
C GLY A 235 5.18 24.53 -17.56
N THR A 236 3.93 24.17 -17.26
CA THR A 236 3.53 23.48 -16.01
C THR A 236 4.18 22.09 -15.88
N ASN A 237 4.33 21.58 -14.66
CA ASN A 237 4.88 20.24 -14.47
C ASN A 237 3.90 19.18 -14.99
N LEU A 238 4.42 18.00 -15.35
CA LEU A 238 3.60 16.87 -15.78
C LEU A 238 2.59 16.49 -14.70
N THR A 239 3.00 16.41 -13.45
CA THR A 239 2.15 16.02 -12.31
C THR A 239 1.03 17.01 -12.00
N ASP A 240 1.10 18.24 -12.53
CA ASP A 240 0.08 19.27 -12.30
C ASP A 240 -1.13 19.11 -13.24
N ILE A 241 -0.93 18.50 -14.40
CA ILE A 241 -1.95 18.43 -15.47
C ILE A 241 -2.13 17.04 -16.07
N CYS A 242 -1.27 16.08 -15.75
CA CYS A 242 -1.30 14.72 -16.27
C CYS A 242 -1.29 13.70 -15.13
N THR A 243 -2.02 12.60 -15.33
CA THR A 243 -2.10 11.51 -14.35
C THR A 243 -1.30 10.28 -14.76
N GLU A 244 -1.01 10.10 -16.05
CA GLU A 244 -0.24 8.97 -16.55
C GLU A 244 0.42 9.21 -17.93
N LEU A 245 1.48 8.45 -18.21
CA LEU A 245 2.05 8.31 -19.55
C LEU A 245 1.33 7.18 -20.27
N LEU A 246 0.65 7.50 -21.37
CA LEU A 246 -0.11 6.54 -22.17
C LEU A 246 0.78 5.79 -23.17
N LEU A 247 1.67 6.53 -23.85
CA LEU A 247 2.53 5.96 -24.88
C LEU A 247 3.80 6.79 -25.08
N HIS A 248 4.90 6.15 -25.47
CA HIS A 248 6.08 6.86 -25.94
C HIS A 248 6.76 6.11 -27.08
N GLY A 249 7.43 6.85 -27.97
CA GLY A 249 8.06 6.26 -29.15
C GLY A 249 8.93 7.23 -29.94
N ASN A 250 9.79 6.69 -30.81
CA ASN A 250 10.58 7.49 -31.75
C ASN A 250 9.80 7.66 -33.05
N LEU A 251 9.66 8.89 -33.52
CA LEU A 251 8.99 9.22 -34.78
C LEU A 251 9.80 10.27 -35.54
N LEU A 252 9.60 10.34 -36.86
CA LEU A 252 10.09 11.43 -37.69
C LEU A 252 9.08 12.58 -37.65
N LYS A 253 9.52 13.74 -37.15
CA LYS A 253 8.74 14.98 -37.16
C LYS A 253 9.12 15.81 -38.38
N ILE A 254 8.13 16.17 -39.19
CA ILE A 254 8.31 17.08 -40.33
C ILE A 254 7.74 18.45 -39.94
N SER A 255 8.49 19.53 -40.12
CA SER A 255 8.01 20.89 -39.86
C SER A 255 8.68 21.89 -40.80
N ALA A 256 7.88 22.62 -41.58
CA ALA A 256 8.36 23.56 -42.60
C ALA A 256 9.46 22.96 -43.50
N GLY A 257 9.24 21.71 -43.97
CA GLY A 257 10.19 20.98 -44.82
C GLY A 257 11.37 20.32 -44.08
N ASN A 258 11.57 20.57 -42.80
CA ASN A 258 12.65 19.95 -42.03
C ASN A 258 12.19 18.63 -41.38
N ILE A 259 12.85 17.53 -41.77
CA ILE A 259 12.63 16.20 -41.18
C ILE A 259 13.58 16.01 -40.00
N GLN A 260 13.05 15.65 -38.84
CA GLN A 260 13.83 15.52 -37.60
C GLN A 260 13.34 14.32 -36.77
N GLU A 261 14.26 13.43 -36.37
CA GLU A 261 13.93 12.37 -35.42
C GLU A 261 13.64 12.96 -34.03
N ARG A 262 12.50 12.57 -33.44
CA ARG A 262 12.05 13.01 -32.12
C ARG A 262 11.52 11.83 -31.33
N VAL A 263 11.63 11.95 -30.01
CA VAL A 263 10.96 11.05 -29.07
C VAL A 263 9.68 11.74 -28.61
N PHE A 264 8.55 11.09 -28.80
CA PHE A 264 7.24 11.57 -28.38
C PHE A 264 6.80 10.85 -27.11
N PHE A 265 6.12 11.59 -26.23
CA PHE A 265 5.52 11.14 -24.99
C PHE A 265 4.07 11.64 -24.98
N LEU A 266 3.12 10.73 -25.10
CA LEU A 266 1.70 10.99 -25.02
C LEU A 266 1.21 10.70 -23.60
N PHE A 267 0.68 11.72 -22.96
CA PHE A 267 -0.03 11.68 -21.69
C PHE A 267 -1.54 11.87 -21.94
N ASP A 268 -2.35 11.69 -20.92
CA ASP A 268 -3.80 11.94 -20.94
C ASP A 268 -4.18 13.34 -21.48
N ASN A 269 -3.53 14.40 -20.97
CA ASN A 269 -3.87 15.79 -21.32
C ASN A 269 -2.76 16.53 -22.10
N LEU A 270 -1.69 15.82 -22.49
CA LEU A 270 -0.51 16.45 -23.07
C LEU A 270 0.23 15.54 -24.04
N LEU A 271 0.69 16.10 -25.16
CA LEU A 271 1.72 15.48 -26.01
C LEU A 271 3.01 16.29 -25.87
N VAL A 272 4.12 15.63 -25.50
CA VAL A 272 5.46 16.24 -25.42
C VAL A 272 6.36 15.57 -26.44
N TYR A 273 7.22 16.36 -27.10
CA TYR A 273 8.27 15.80 -27.95
C TYR A 273 9.63 16.40 -27.63
N CYS A 274 10.63 15.53 -27.63
CA CYS A 274 11.99 15.83 -27.23
C CYS A 274 13.01 15.39 -28.27
N LYS A 275 14.21 15.95 -28.22
CA LYS A 275 15.40 15.44 -28.92
C LYS A 275 16.19 14.56 -27.95
N ARG A 276 16.47 13.31 -28.32
CA ARG A 276 17.34 12.42 -27.53
C ARG A 276 18.77 12.99 -27.49
N LYS A 277 19.39 13.06 -26.31
CA LYS A 277 20.81 13.40 -26.22
C LYS A 277 21.66 12.25 -26.74
N SER A 278 22.58 12.55 -27.66
CA SER A 278 23.61 11.60 -28.09
C SER A 278 24.51 11.26 -26.90
N ARG A 279 24.53 9.98 -26.48
CA ARG A 279 25.56 9.49 -25.57
C ARG A 279 26.88 9.48 -26.35
N VAL A 280 27.69 10.53 -26.20
CA VAL A 280 29.02 10.58 -26.85
C VAL A 280 29.90 9.47 -26.27
N SER A 281 30.07 8.39 -27.01
CA SER A 281 31.16 7.44 -26.85
C SER A 281 32.44 8.10 -27.36
N GLY A 282 33.23 8.70 -26.48
CA GLY A 282 34.58 9.15 -26.83
C GLY A 282 35.04 10.44 -26.17
N LYS A 283 35.61 10.32 -24.97
CA LYS A 283 36.90 10.92 -24.57
C LYS A 283 37.24 10.41 -23.18
N LYS A 284 38.39 9.72 -23.07
CA LYS A 284 39.03 9.40 -21.79
C LYS A 284 39.23 10.72 -21.05
N SER A 285 38.45 10.95 -20.00
CA SER A 285 38.65 12.03 -19.05
C SER A 285 38.60 11.42 -17.66
N THR A 286 39.64 11.75 -16.93
CA THR A 286 40.07 11.31 -15.61
C THR A 286 38.98 11.46 -14.54
N LYS A 287 38.86 10.41 -13.72
CA LYS A 287 38.30 10.35 -12.36
C LYS A 287 37.37 11.51 -11.97
N ARG A 288 36.09 11.40 -12.31
CA ARG A 288 34.94 11.87 -11.52
C ARG A 288 33.73 11.06 -11.96
N THR A 289 33.03 10.47 -11.00
CA THR A 289 31.79 9.71 -11.12
C THR A 289 30.81 10.47 -12.01
N LYS A 290 30.71 10.08 -13.30
CA LYS A 290 29.62 10.54 -14.16
C LYS A 290 28.34 9.95 -13.59
N SER A 291 27.47 10.82 -13.08
CA SER A 291 26.09 10.48 -12.73
C SER A 291 25.47 9.68 -13.87
N ILE A 292 25.02 8.46 -13.57
CA ILE A 292 24.22 7.62 -14.48
C ILE A 292 22.84 8.28 -14.74
N ASN A 293 22.49 9.33 -13.97
CA ASN A 293 21.19 10.01 -13.93
C ASN A 293 21.26 11.44 -14.51
N GLY A 294 21.99 11.66 -15.61
CA GLY A 294 21.96 12.93 -16.33
C GLY A 294 20.71 13.05 -17.22
N PRO A 295 20.30 14.27 -17.63
CA PRO A 295 19.18 14.44 -18.55
C PRO A 295 19.41 13.67 -19.84
N LEU A 296 18.42 12.86 -20.22
CA LEU A 296 18.45 11.97 -21.39
C LEU A 296 17.87 12.64 -22.64
N TYR A 297 17.02 13.64 -22.43
CA TYR A 297 16.26 14.31 -23.46
C TYR A 297 16.45 15.83 -23.37
N VAL A 298 16.33 16.51 -24.49
CA VAL A 298 16.22 17.97 -24.55
C VAL A 298 14.81 18.31 -25.02
N PHE A 299 14.11 19.12 -24.24
CA PHE A 299 12.76 19.58 -24.55
C PHE A 299 12.71 20.28 -25.92
N ARG A 300 11.63 20.05 -26.68
CA ARG A 300 11.41 20.70 -27.99
C ARG A 300 10.01 21.23 -28.21
N GLY A 301 9.05 20.80 -27.42
CA GLY A 301 7.70 21.35 -27.45
C GLY A 301 6.70 20.45 -26.77
N ARG A 302 5.53 21.03 -26.51
CA ARG A 302 4.37 20.38 -25.89
C ARG A 302 3.09 20.90 -26.51
N ILE A 303 2.04 20.07 -26.52
CA ILE A 303 0.74 20.37 -27.11
C ILE A 303 -0.32 19.87 -26.13
N ASN A 304 -1.28 20.72 -25.75
CA ASN A 304 -2.46 20.26 -25.01
C ASN A 304 -3.33 19.40 -25.94
N THR A 305 -3.67 18.19 -25.52
CA THR A 305 -4.44 17.24 -26.34
C THR A 305 -5.87 17.71 -26.59
N GLU A 306 -6.44 18.59 -25.75
CA GLU A 306 -7.78 19.18 -25.95
C GLU A 306 -7.88 20.05 -27.21
N VAL A 307 -6.75 20.62 -27.67
CA VAL A 307 -6.67 21.47 -28.87
C VAL A 307 -5.88 20.81 -29.99
N MET A 308 -5.61 19.51 -29.87
CA MET A 308 -4.87 18.72 -30.86
C MET A 308 -5.84 17.95 -31.76
N GLU A 309 -5.74 18.17 -33.06
CA GLU A 309 -6.45 17.39 -34.07
C GLU A 309 -5.48 16.39 -34.73
N VAL A 310 -6.00 15.23 -35.14
CA VAL A 310 -5.22 14.15 -35.75
C VAL A 310 -5.88 13.76 -37.07
N GLU A 311 -5.13 13.90 -38.15
CA GLU A 311 -5.54 13.48 -39.49
C GLU A 311 -4.71 12.27 -39.93
N ASN A 312 -5.35 11.32 -40.60
CA ASN A 312 -4.65 10.20 -41.22
C ASN A 312 -4.13 10.61 -42.60
N VAL A 313 -2.89 10.20 -42.92
CA VAL A 313 -2.25 10.48 -44.21
C VAL A 313 -2.03 9.16 -44.93
N GLU A 314 -2.43 9.09 -46.19
CA GLU A 314 -2.25 7.88 -47.01
C GLU A 314 -0.82 7.76 -47.52
N ASP A 315 -0.33 6.53 -47.67
CA ASP A 315 1.01 6.29 -48.19
C ASP A 315 1.14 6.83 -49.64
N GLY A 316 2.10 7.73 -49.86
CA GLY A 316 2.42 8.28 -51.19
C GLY A 316 1.94 9.70 -51.48
N THR A 317 1.29 10.38 -50.53
CA THR A 317 1.14 11.85 -50.51
C THR A 317 2.39 12.55 -50.02
#